data_AF-A0A7S1BVU0-F1
#
_entry.id   AF-A0A7S1BVU0-F1
#
_cell.length_a   1.000
_cell.length_b   1.000
_cell.length_c   1.000
_cell.angle_alpha   90.00
_cell.angle_beta   90.00
_cell.angle_gamma   90.00
#
_symmetry.space_group_name_H-M   'P 1'
#
loop_
_entity.id
_entity.type
_entity.pdbx_description
1 polymer ?
#
loop_
_entity_poly.entity_id
_entity_poly.type
_entity_poly.pdbx_seq_one_letter_code
_entity_poly.pdbx_strand_id
1 'polypeptide(L)'
;YGTQDMKRSNMPPSKRSQYALKHLQAIRPLDGWSLDTYISSKTKKSLTILRRRNVPITDDGFIDIVLVEAPKPASNPSEWFDGLFTKGDSSGSAAGCVVGVKKIIDRQDGSFERQKGRGVILVHRDGSLASQSTTSTEVVFIMPSEPKISDYSDDGSDPHVSNEAVGRKRAEALSRALGTKPETKSIQATRERDCSRLEREREDSREKVRAERLRDERQSGTPFRNSVSGNARPLSDEENKELLRKAGLFFGGLVVVRSLRSALFGSLLVLSPLLYVMKMICPPPTEFDVKKELKRVLRGHHLPDEHPEKPQSWLEKQMNRVAASVASEVALGVGGYNMKEYNVLGFVKFVHVDVHAAQLDCYWVGAFDKWSPITQRTKTHINDDQ
;
A
#
# COMPACT_ATOMS: atom_id res chain seq x y z
N TYR A 1 -6.04 25.08 -11.99
CA TYR A 1 -7.20 25.07 -11.08
C TYR A 1 -6.69 24.89 -9.66
N GLY A 2 -6.89 25.86 -8.76
CA GLY A 2 -6.56 25.70 -7.35
C GLY A 2 -7.61 24.82 -6.67
N THR A 3 -7.19 23.81 -5.92
CA THR A 3 -8.07 22.84 -5.23
C THR A 3 -8.83 23.44 -4.05
N GLN A 4 -8.49 24.66 -3.61
CA GLN A 4 -9.06 25.29 -2.42
C GLN A 4 -10.56 25.62 -2.52
N ASP A 5 -11.15 25.68 -3.72
CA ASP A 5 -12.57 26.02 -3.94
C ASP A 5 -13.46 24.82 -4.31
N MET A 6 -12.95 23.59 -4.22
CA MET A 6 -13.69 22.39 -4.61
C MET A 6 -14.29 21.67 -3.41
N LYS A 7 -15.63 21.65 -3.33
CA LYS A 7 -16.35 20.86 -2.33
C LYS A 7 -16.64 19.47 -2.90
N ARG A 8 -16.41 18.43 -2.10
CA ARG A 8 -16.81 17.07 -2.45
C ARG A 8 -18.34 17.06 -2.60
N SER A 9 -18.80 16.54 -3.73
CA SER A 9 -20.20 16.51 -4.07
C SER A 9 -20.76 15.10 -3.90
N ASN A 10 -22.00 15.03 -3.42
CA ASN A 10 -22.78 13.78 -3.37
C ASN A 10 -23.51 13.50 -4.69
N MET A 11 -23.27 14.29 -5.74
CA MET A 11 -23.84 14.01 -7.06
C MET A 11 -23.29 12.70 -7.61
N PRO A 12 -24.14 11.87 -8.25
CA PRO A 12 -23.70 10.64 -8.85
C PRO A 12 -22.66 10.93 -9.96
N PRO A 13 -21.56 10.15 -10.04
CA PRO A 13 -20.58 10.30 -11.10
C PRO A 13 -21.20 10.00 -12.47
N SER A 14 -20.62 10.57 -13.54
CA SER A 14 -21.09 10.33 -14.91
C SER A 14 -21.10 8.83 -15.25
N LYS A 15 -22.01 8.41 -16.14
CA LYS A 15 -22.09 7.00 -16.59
C LYS A 15 -20.73 6.49 -17.11
N ARG A 16 -19.99 7.32 -17.85
CA ARG A 16 -18.66 6.97 -18.38
C ARG A 16 -17.64 6.72 -17.26
N SER A 17 -17.62 7.56 -16.23
CA SER A 17 -16.76 7.35 -15.06
C SER A 17 -17.13 6.07 -14.32
N GLN A 18 -18.42 5.77 -14.16
CA GLN A 18 -18.88 4.52 -13.55
C GLN A 18 -18.47 3.29 -14.36
N TYR A 19 -18.54 3.34 -15.70
CA TYR A 19 -18.06 2.25 -16.57
C TYR A 19 -16.54 2.06 -16.43
N ALA A 20 -15.76 3.15 -16.40
CA ALA A 20 -14.33 3.07 -16.19
C ALA A 20 -13.98 2.45 -14.83
N LEU A 21 -14.68 2.85 -13.76
CA LEU A 21 -14.50 2.26 -12.43
C LEU A 21 -14.81 0.75 -12.43
N LYS A 22 -15.95 0.35 -13.00
CA LYS A 22 -16.33 -1.08 -13.10
C LYS A 22 -15.30 -1.89 -13.90
N HIS A 23 -14.79 -1.33 -14.99
CA HIS A 23 -13.77 -1.97 -15.80
C HIS A 23 -12.48 -2.20 -15.01
N LEU A 24 -12.00 -1.18 -14.28
CA LEU A 24 -10.79 -1.29 -13.47
C LEU A 24 -10.96 -2.24 -12.29
N GLN A 25 -12.12 -2.21 -11.63
CA GLN A 25 -12.47 -3.17 -10.58
C GLN A 25 -12.55 -4.61 -11.12
N ALA A 26 -12.97 -4.81 -12.38
CA ALA A 26 -12.98 -6.13 -13.00
C ALA A 26 -11.57 -6.66 -13.32
N ILE A 27 -10.64 -5.78 -13.72
CA ILE A 27 -9.26 -6.16 -14.00
C ILE A 27 -8.49 -6.44 -12.70
N ARG A 28 -8.65 -5.59 -11.69
CA ARG A 28 -7.96 -5.72 -10.39
C ARG A 28 -8.94 -5.47 -9.23
N PRO A 29 -9.68 -6.51 -8.79
CA PRO A 29 -10.74 -6.34 -7.78
C PRO A 29 -10.23 -5.97 -6.39
N LEU A 30 -8.95 -6.27 -6.08
CA LEU A 30 -8.37 -6.05 -4.74
C LEU A 30 -7.77 -4.64 -4.55
N ASP A 31 -7.66 -3.86 -5.62
CA ASP A 31 -6.97 -2.55 -5.66
C ASP A 31 -7.80 -1.36 -5.15
N GLY A 32 -8.94 -1.62 -4.51
CA GLY A 32 -9.76 -0.60 -3.83
C GLY A 32 -10.08 0.65 -4.67
N TRP A 33 -10.33 0.49 -5.97
CA TRP A 33 -10.66 1.60 -6.86
C TRP A 33 -11.95 2.32 -6.41
N SER A 34 -11.93 3.65 -6.45
CA SER A 34 -13.03 4.53 -6.03
C SER A 34 -13.11 5.79 -6.90
N LEU A 35 -14.29 6.41 -6.99
CA LEU A 35 -14.48 7.70 -7.66
C LEU A 35 -14.85 8.76 -6.64
N ASP A 36 -14.17 9.89 -6.67
CA ASP A 36 -14.52 11.09 -5.91
C ASP A 36 -14.95 12.19 -6.86
N THR A 37 -16.16 12.72 -6.69
CA THR A 37 -16.66 13.84 -7.49
C THR A 37 -16.60 15.12 -6.68
N TYR A 38 -16.05 16.17 -7.27
CA TYR A 38 -15.93 17.50 -6.70
C TYR A 38 -16.69 18.48 -7.58
N ILE A 39 -17.37 19.45 -6.99
CA ILE A 39 -17.99 20.55 -7.73
C ILE A 39 -17.30 21.85 -7.33
N SER A 40 -16.87 22.60 -8.34
CA SER A 40 -16.37 23.96 -8.16
C SER A 40 -17.53 24.89 -7.84
N SER A 41 -17.47 25.58 -6.70
CA SER A 41 -18.48 26.57 -6.30
C SER A 41 -18.64 27.69 -7.33
N LYS A 42 -17.52 28.14 -7.92
CA LYS A 42 -17.47 29.25 -8.87
C LYS A 42 -17.99 28.89 -10.27
N THR A 43 -17.59 27.74 -10.79
CA THR A 43 -17.88 27.38 -12.19
C THR A 43 -19.06 26.42 -12.35
N LYS A 44 -19.55 25.85 -11.24
CA LYS A 44 -20.51 24.74 -11.20
C LYS A 44 -20.07 23.53 -12.04
N LYS A 45 -18.79 23.45 -12.45
CA LYS A 45 -18.24 22.29 -13.17
C LYS A 45 -17.90 21.19 -12.18
N SER A 46 -18.25 19.95 -12.54
CA SER A 46 -17.88 18.76 -11.80
C SER A 46 -16.53 18.22 -12.28
N LEU A 47 -15.63 17.91 -11.34
CA LEU A 47 -14.41 17.16 -11.57
C LEU A 47 -14.57 15.79 -10.91
N THR A 48 -14.48 14.73 -11.68
CA THR A 48 -14.45 13.36 -11.13
C THR A 48 -13.02 12.84 -11.15
N ILE A 49 -12.52 12.47 -9.98
CA ILE A 49 -11.20 11.90 -9.76
C ILE A 49 -11.36 10.42 -9.47
N LEU A 50 -10.62 9.59 -10.21
CA LEU A 50 -10.51 8.17 -9.95
C LEU A 50 -9.31 7.92 -9.03
N ARG A 51 -9.53 7.24 -7.90
CA ARG A 51 -8.52 6.92 -6.89
C ARG A 51 -8.37 5.42 -6.71
N ARG A 52 -7.14 4.92 -6.64
CA ARG A 52 -6.78 3.54 -6.27
C ARG A 52 -6.40 3.51 -4.79
N ARG A 53 -6.97 2.61 -4.00
CA ARG A 53 -6.69 2.48 -2.55
C ARG A 53 -6.22 1.06 -2.29
N ASN A 54 -5.20 0.84 -1.47
CA ASN A 54 -4.58 -0.49 -1.23
C ASN A 54 -3.61 -0.99 -2.32
N VAL A 55 -2.88 -0.08 -2.97
CA VAL A 55 -1.67 -0.50 -3.69
C VAL A 55 -0.56 -0.61 -2.66
N PRO A 56 0.01 -1.81 -2.42
CA PRO A 56 1.23 -1.90 -1.62
C PRO A 56 2.29 -1.05 -2.31
N ILE A 57 2.92 -0.15 -1.55
CA ILE A 57 4.02 0.67 -2.02
C ILE A 57 5.22 -0.27 -2.15
N THR A 58 5.40 -0.85 -3.33
CA THR A 58 6.59 -1.64 -3.69
C THR A 58 7.36 -0.89 -4.76
N ASP A 59 8.67 -1.04 -4.76
CA ASP A 59 9.57 -0.35 -5.69
C ASP A 59 9.26 -0.69 -7.15
N ASP A 60 8.78 -1.91 -7.40
CA ASP A 60 8.33 -2.37 -8.72
C ASP A 60 7.00 -1.74 -9.17
N GLY A 61 6.21 -1.17 -8.25
CA GLY A 61 4.91 -0.55 -8.52
C GLY A 61 4.99 0.86 -9.10
N PHE A 62 6.17 1.48 -9.07
CA PHE A 62 6.45 2.83 -9.58
C PHE A 62 7.12 2.85 -10.97
N ILE A 63 7.37 1.69 -11.58
CA ILE A 63 8.03 1.57 -12.89
C ILE A 63 7.29 2.35 -14.00
N ASP A 64 6.00 2.63 -13.83
CA ASP A 64 5.20 3.39 -14.80
C ASP A 64 5.34 4.93 -14.69
N ILE A 65 6.13 5.47 -13.75
CA ILE A 65 6.32 6.92 -13.58
C ILE A 65 7.80 7.26 -13.40
N VAL A 66 8.55 7.31 -14.51
CA VAL A 66 9.92 7.85 -14.53
C VAL A 66 9.87 9.35 -14.82
N LEU A 67 10.43 10.16 -13.92
CA LEU A 67 10.63 11.60 -14.14
C LEU A 67 11.86 11.81 -15.04
N VAL A 68 11.64 12.24 -16.28
CA VAL A 68 12.72 12.71 -17.17
C VAL A 68 13.09 14.14 -16.75
N GLU A 69 14.36 14.40 -16.48
CA GLU A 69 14.86 15.77 -16.36
C GLU A 69 14.86 16.44 -17.74
N ALA A 70 14.16 17.55 -17.87
CA ALA A 70 14.15 18.31 -19.11
C ALA A 70 15.55 18.91 -19.38
N PRO A 71 16.06 18.86 -20.63
CA PRO A 71 17.29 19.56 -20.97
C PRO A 71 17.12 21.07 -20.77
N LYS A 72 18.21 21.74 -20.36
CA LYS A 72 18.24 23.19 -20.13
C LYS A 72 17.65 23.94 -21.34
N PRO A 73 16.80 24.97 -21.12
CA PRO A 73 16.17 25.68 -22.22
C PRO A 73 17.21 26.38 -23.10
N ALA A 74 17.16 26.11 -24.41
CA ALA A 74 17.75 26.99 -25.40
C ALA A 74 16.99 28.33 -25.41
N SER A 75 17.68 29.40 -25.76
CA SER A 75 17.26 30.80 -25.53
C SER A 75 16.08 31.30 -26.35
N ASN A 76 15.48 30.49 -27.25
CA ASN A 76 14.35 30.92 -28.08
C ASN A 76 13.19 29.89 -28.09
N PRO A 77 11.98 30.26 -27.63
CA PRO A 77 10.80 29.37 -27.57
C PRO A 77 10.16 28.98 -28.91
N SER A 78 10.51 29.66 -30.02
CA SER A 78 9.85 29.45 -31.32
C SER A 78 10.38 28.24 -32.11
N GLU A 79 11.58 27.75 -31.81
CA GLU A 79 12.15 26.56 -32.49
C GLU A 79 11.46 25.24 -32.08
N TRP A 80 10.65 25.27 -31.02
CA TRP A 80 9.95 24.08 -30.52
C TRP A 80 8.75 23.66 -31.38
N PHE A 81 8.18 24.57 -32.19
CA PHE A 81 6.92 24.31 -32.90
C PHE A 81 7.09 23.94 -34.38
N ASP A 82 8.16 24.39 -35.05
CA ASP A 82 8.33 24.16 -36.50
C ASP A 82 8.86 22.76 -36.85
N GLY A 83 9.44 22.03 -35.89
CA GLY A 83 9.95 20.67 -36.11
C GLY A 83 8.94 19.53 -35.92
N LEU A 84 7.78 19.80 -35.30
CA LEU A 84 6.84 18.73 -34.89
C LEU A 84 5.62 18.55 -35.81
N PHE A 85 5.35 19.48 -36.73
CA PHE A 85 4.20 19.41 -37.64
C PHE A 85 4.51 19.95 -39.03
N THR A 86 5.37 19.27 -39.80
CA THR A 86 5.28 19.34 -41.27
C THR A 86 5.37 17.95 -41.90
N LYS A 87 4.48 17.72 -42.89
CA LYS A 87 4.13 16.48 -43.63
C LYS A 87 3.36 15.45 -42.78
N GLY A 88 2.02 15.40 -42.82
CA GLY A 88 1.20 14.97 -43.97
C GLY A 88 1.21 13.43 -43.99
N ASP A 89 0.21 12.75 -43.44
CA ASP A 89 -1.01 12.44 -44.19
C ASP A 89 -2.32 12.59 -43.40
N SER A 90 -3.30 13.11 -44.13
CA SER A 90 -4.69 13.33 -43.73
C SER A 90 -5.47 12.03 -43.53
N SER A 91 -5.83 11.70 -42.29
CA SER A 91 -7.17 11.21 -41.89
C SER A 91 -7.22 10.81 -40.41
N GLY A 92 -8.24 11.28 -39.68
CA GLY A 92 -8.60 10.78 -38.36
C GLY A 92 -8.30 11.76 -37.22
N SER A 93 -9.35 12.45 -36.77
CA SER A 93 -9.34 13.25 -35.54
C SER A 93 -9.12 12.37 -34.31
N ALA A 94 -7.91 12.36 -33.76
CA ALA A 94 -7.60 11.71 -32.49
C ALA A 94 -7.72 12.71 -31.33
N ALA A 95 -8.70 12.52 -30.46
CA ALA A 95 -8.82 13.26 -29.21
C ALA A 95 -7.73 12.80 -28.22
N GLY A 96 -6.63 13.56 -28.13
CA GLY A 96 -5.54 13.29 -27.20
C GLY A 96 -5.94 13.49 -25.73
N CYS A 97 -5.53 12.56 -24.87
CA CYS A 97 -5.67 12.66 -23.42
C CYS A 97 -4.47 13.45 -22.86
N VAL A 98 -4.71 14.47 -22.05
CA VAL A 98 -3.64 15.29 -21.44
C VAL A 98 -3.45 14.85 -19.99
N VAL A 99 -2.30 14.25 -19.69
CA VAL A 99 -1.86 13.95 -18.33
C VAL A 99 -1.12 15.15 -17.78
N GLY A 100 -1.65 15.81 -16.75
CA GLY A 100 -1.00 16.93 -16.08
C GLY A 100 -0.36 16.48 -14.78
N VAL A 101 0.96 16.42 -14.71
CA VAL A 101 1.71 16.24 -13.45
C VAL A 101 2.14 17.62 -12.95
N LYS A 102 1.82 17.94 -11.70
CA LYS A 102 2.15 19.23 -11.08
C LYS A 102 3.35 19.05 -10.16
N LYS A 103 4.54 19.40 -10.62
CA LYS A 103 5.74 19.58 -9.76
C LYS A 103 5.70 20.99 -9.18
N ILE A 104 5.75 21.11 -7.86
CA ILE A 104 5.90 22.41 -7.16
C ILE A 104 7.36 22.47 -6.74
N ILE A 105 8.10 23.47 -7.23
CA ILE A 105 9.50 23.72 -6.86
C ILE A 105 9.52 25.08 -6.18
N ASP A 106 10.06 25.12 -4.97
CA ASP A 106 10.31 26.34 -4.21
C ASP A 106 11.72 26.86 -4.54
N ARG A 107 11.86 28.17 -4.80
CA ARG A 107 13.18 28.83 -4.90
C ARG A 107 13.48 29.63 -3.63
N GLN A 108 14.76 29.65 -3.25
CA GLN A 108 15.26 30.22 -1.99
C GLN A 108 15.20 31.76 -1.89
N ASP A 109 14.77 32.47 -2.92
CA ASP A 109 14.69 33.93 -2.98
C ASP A 109 13.28 34.48 -2.68
N GLY A 110 12.31 33.61 -2.35
CA GLY A 110 10.95 34.02 -1.99
C GLY A 110 10.10 34.52 -3.18
N SER A 111 10.58 34.32 -4.41
CA SER A 111 9.82 34.62 -5.63
C SER A 111 9.19 33.35 -6.23
N PHE A 112 7.91 33.42 -6.58
CA PHE A 112 7.21 32.33 -7.27
C PHE A 112 7.34 32.52 -8.79
N GLU A 113 8.34 31.89 -9.42
CA GLU A 113 8.35 31.81 -10.89
C GLU A 113 7.39 30.71 -11.37
N ARG A 114 6.25 31.11 -11.95
CA ARG A 114 5.31 30.17 -12.59
C ARG A 114 5.74 29.92 -14.03
N GLN A 115 6.54 28.88 -14.26
CA GLN A 115 6.67 28.37 -15.62
C GLN A 115 5.47 27.47 -15.98
N LYS A 116 4.66 27.93 -16.95
CA LYS A 116 3.64 27.12 -17.61
C LYS A 116 4.30 26.32 -18.74
N GLY A 117 4.81 25.14 -18.43
CA GLY A 117 5.12 24.13 -19.45
C GLY A 117 3.90 23.24 -19.73
N ARG A 118 3.53 23.07 -20.99
CA ARG A 118 2.70 21.94 -21.44
C ARG A 118 3.66 20.90 -22.02
N GLY A 119 3.88 19.80 -21.31
CA GLY A 119 4.69 18.69 -21.80
C GLY A 119 3.85 17.66 -22.55
N VAL A 120 4.36 17.16 -23.67
CA VAL A 120 3.90 15.95 -24.35
C VAL A 120 4.97 14.88 -24.09
N ILE A 121 4.57 13.67 -23.72
CA ILE A 121 5.49 12.57 -23.38
C ILE A 121 5.66 11.68 -24.62
N LEU A 122 6.92 11.52 -25.06
CA LEU A 122 7.34 10.46 -25.98
C LEU A 122 8.25 9.49 -25.21
N VAL A 123 8.11 8.19 -25.48
CA VAL A 123 8.81 7.12 -24.76
C VAL A 123 9.97 6.60 -25.61
N HIS A 124 11.17 6.58 -25.04
CA HIS A 124 12.25 5.70 -25.48
C HIS A 124 12.84 4.95 -24.29
N ARG A 125 13.29 3.73 -24.57
CA ARG A 125 13.88 2.74 -23.66
C ARG A 125 15.33 3.12 -23.35
N ASP A 126 15.71 3.18 -22.08
CA ASP A 126 16.80 2.38 -21.47
C ASP A 126 17.21 2.95 -20.11
N GLY A 127 17.56 2.05 -19.19
CA GLY A 127 17.56 2.27 -17.74
C GLY A 127 18.88 2.76 -17.13
N SER A 128 18.74 3.38 -15.96
CA SER A 128 19.76 3.42 -14.89
C SER A 128 19.12 3.96 -13.60
N LEU A 129 19.51 3.39 -12.47
CA LEU A 129 18.95 3.56 -11.12
C LEU A 129 19.57 4.74 -10.36
N ALA A 130 18.75 5.48 -9.60
CA ALA A 130 19.18 6.28 -8.45
C ALA A 130 18.05 6.42 -7.40
N SER A 131 18.47 6.68 -6.17
CA SER A 131 17.86 6.34 -4.87
C SER A 131 16.55 7.05 -4.47
N GLN A 132 15.83 6.37 -3.56
CA GLN A 132 14.47 6.66 -3.11
C GLN A 132 14.35 7.74 -2.03
N SER A 133 13.25 8.49 -2.11
CA SER A 133 12.63 9.25 -1.04
C SER A 133 11.19 8.75 -0.89
N THR A 134 10.78 8.36 0.31
CA THR A 134 9.44 7.85 0.62
C THR A 134 8.46 9.01 0.79
N THR A 135 7.69 9.29 -0.26
CA THR A 135 6.47 10.11 -0.15
C THR A 135 5.29 9.38 -0.79
N SER A 136 4.14 9.47 -0.13
CA SER A 136 2.86 8.97 -0.67
C SER A 136 2.54 9.75 -1.95
N THR A 137 2.54 9.05 -3.09
CA THR A 137 2.23 9.65 -4.39
C THR A 137 0.76 9.43 -4.73
N GLU A 138 0.01 10.51 -4.92
CA GLU A 138 -1.35 10.47 -5.45
C GLU A 138 -1.30 10.56 -6.98
N VAL A 139 -1.70 9.49 -7.69
CA VAL A 139 -1.82 9.52 -9.15
C VAL A 139 -3.21 10.02 -9.51
N VAL A 140 -3.28 11.24 -10.08
CA VAL A 140 -4.54 11.91 -10.43
C VAL A 140 -4.76 11.84 -11.95
N PHE A 141 -5.77 11.08 -12.37
CA PHE A 141 -6.26 11.12 -13.75
C PHE A 141 -7.36 12.19 -13.88
N ILE A 142 -7.11 13.21 -14.71
CA ILE A 142 -8.07 14.28 -14.99
C ILE A 142 -8.79 13.97 -16.30
N MET A 143 -10.07 13.64 -16.23
CA MET A 143 -10.91 13.48 -17.42
C MET A 143 -11.60 14.81 -17.76
N PRO A 144 -11.50 15.33 -18.99
CA PRO A 144 -12.19 16.56 -19.37
C PRO A 144 -13.71 16.34 -19.37
N SER A 145 -14.46 17.34 -18.90
CA SER A 145 -15.92 17.39 -19.01
C SER A 145 -16.31 17.78 -20.43
N GLU A 146 -17.33 17.12 -20.99
CA GLU A 146 -17.87 17.42 -22.33
C GLU A 146 -18.33 18.88 -22.48
N PRO A 147 -18.22 19.46 -23.69
CA PRO A 147 -18.95 20.67 -24.02
C PRO A 147 -20.46 20.38 -23.98
N LYS A 148 -21.24 21.27 -23.37
CA LYS A 148 -22.69 21.20 -23.43
C LYS A 148 -23.11 21.43 -24.88
N ILE A 149 -23.72 20.42 -25.50
CA ILE A 149 -24.54 20.60 -26.68
C ILE A 149 -25.82 21.29 -26.19
N SER A 150 -25.92 22.61 -26.39
CA SER A 150 -27.17 23.34 -26.25
C SER A 150 -27.93 23.30 -27.56
N ASP A 151 -29.26 23.29 -27.42
CA ASP A 151 -30.28 23.56 -28.42
C ASP A 151 -30.55 22.47 -29.45
N TYR A 152 -31.49 21.59 -29.11
CA TYR A 152 -32.47 21.11 -30.08
C TYR A 152 -33.87 21.28 -29.47
N SER A 153 -34.65 22.12 -30.14
CA SER A 153 -36.00 22.49 -29.81
C SER A 153 -36.93 21.27 -29.82
N ASP A 154 -37.81 21.29 -28.84
CA ASP A 154 -39.01 20.48 -28.68
C ASP A 154 -39.95 20.74 -29.86
N ASP A 155 -40.26 19.70 -30.64
CA ASP A 155 -41.45 19.70 -31.49
C ASP A 155 -42.05 18.28 -31.46
N GLY A 156 -43.26 18.22 -30.91
CA GLY A 156 -43.94 16.97 -30.57
C GLY A 156 -44.54 16.27 -31.78
N SER A 157 -44.46 14.94 -31.79
CA SER A 157 -45.51 14.04 -32.27
C SER A 157 -45.11 12.58 -32.04
N ASP A 158 -45.89 11.89 -31.21
CA ASP A 158 -46.06 10.42 -31.23
C ASP A 158 -47.03 10.05 -32.39
N PRO A 159 -47.13 8.78 -32.87
CA PRO A 159 -46.87 7.55 -32.11
C PRO A 159 -46.19 6.36 -32.86
N HIS A 160 -45.77 5.39 -32.04
CA HIS A 160 -45.65 3.94 -32.31
C HIS A 160 -44.81 3.45 -33.51
N VAL A 161 -43.52 3.19 -33.26
CA VAL A 161 -42.70 2.23 -34.04
C VAL A 161 -41.97 1.29 -33.08
N SER A 162 -42.06 -0.02 -33.35
CA SER A 162 -41.54 -1.09 -32.49
C SER A 162 -40.02 -1.03 -32.31
N ASN A 163 -39.59 -1.15 -31.04
CA ASN A 163 -38.23 -0.93 -30.56
C ASN A 163 -37.15 -1.91 -31.09
N GLU A 164 -37.52 -2.96 -31.83
CA GLU A 164 -36.54 -3.91 -32.37
C GLU A 164 -35.90 -3.47 -33.70
N ALA A 165 -36.62 -2.73 -34.54
CA ALA A 165 -36.10 -2.30 -35.84
C ALA A 165 -35.07 -1.16 -35.71
N VAL A 166 -35.22 -0.31 -34.68
CA VAL A 166 -34.30 0.79 -34.38
C VAL A 166 -33.00 0.27 -33.74
N GLY A 167 -33.07 -0.82 -32.97
CA GLY A 167 -31.90 -1.43 -32.34
C GLY A 167 -30.90 -2.02 -33.34
N ARG A 168 -31.37 -2.70 -34.39
CA ARG A 168 -30.48 -3.32 -35.39
C ARG A 168 -29.84 -2.28 -36.32
N LYS A 169 -30.58 -1.28 -36.78
CA LYS A 169 -30.02 -0.20 -37.63
C LYS A 169 -29.01 0.68 -36.87
N ARG A 170 -29.17 0.85 -35.57
CA ARG A 170 -28.22 1.62 -34.74
C ARG A 170 -26.94 0.84 -34.43
N ALA A 171 -27.02 -0.48 -34.30
CA ALA A 171 -25.85 -1.35 -34.12
C ALA A 171 -25.01 -1.50 -35.41
N GLU A 172 -25.64 -1.57 -36.59
CA GLU A 172 -24.94 -1.57 -37.89
C GLU A 172 -24.29 -0.22 -38.22
N ALA A 173 -24.93 0.89 -37.88
CA ALA A 173 -24.34 2.22 -38.09
C ALA A 173 -23.12 2.48 -37.19
N LEU A 174 -23.15 1.98 -35.94
CA LEU A 174 -22.03 2.10 -34.99
C LEU A 174 -20.84 1.21 -35.36
N SER A 175 -21.07 0.02 -35.91
CA SER A 175 -20.01 -0.88 -36.33
C SER A 175 -19.33 -0.44 -37.63
N ARG A 176 -20.04 0.23 -38.56
CA ARG A 176 -19.42 0.88 -39.73
C ARG A 176 -18.66 2.15 -39.37
N ALA A 177 -19.09 2.90 -38.34
CA ALA A 177 -18.44 4.14 -37.92
C ALA A 177 -17.13 3.92 -37.12
N LEU A 178 -16.92 2.75 -36.52
CA LEU A 178 -15.77 2.49 -35.64
C LEU A 178 -14.57 1.80 -36.30
N GLY A 179 -14.67 1.35 -37.56
CA GLY A 179 -13.51 0.82 -38.32
C GLY A 179 -12.77 -0.36 -37.68
N THR A 180 -13.27 -0.98 -36.61
CA THR A 180 -12.60 -2.07 -35.91
C THR A 180 -12.99 -3.42 -36.53
N LYS A 181 -12.06 -4.03 -37.27
CA LYS A 181 -12.10 -5.47 -37.55
C LYS A 181 -12.11 -6.24 -36.22
N PRO A 182 -12.93 -7.29 -36.07
CA PRO A 182 -13.03 -8.03 -34.80
C PRO A 182 -11.89 -9.05 -34.66
N GLU A 183 -10.90 -8.75 -33.83
CA GLU A 183 -9.86 -9.69 -33.35
C GLU A 183 -10.24 -10.40 -32.03
N THR A 184 -11.53 -10.41 -31.67
CA THR A 184 -12.01 -10.98 -30.40
C THR A 184 -12.05 -12.51 -30.34
N LYS A 185 -11.90 -13.22 -31.47
CA LYS A 185 -11.94 -14.69 -31.49
C LYS A 185 -10.64 -15.37 -31.05
N SER A 186 -9.51 -14.67 -31.14
CA SER A 186 -8.18 -15.22 -30.81
C SER A 186 -7.97 -15.42 -29.30
N ILE A 187 -8.32 -14.39 -28.51
CA ILE A 187 -8.05 -14.37 -27.07
C ILE A 187 -8.97 -15.34 -26.31
N GLN A 188 -10.20 -15.52 -26.78
CA GLN A 188 -11.16 -16.43 -26.16
C GLN A 188 -10.78 -17.90 -26.38
N ALA A 189 -10.25 -18.23 -27.56
CA ALA A 189 -9.74 -19.56 -27.87
C ALA A 189 -8.51 -19.95 -27.04
N THR A 190 -7.64 -18.98 -26.68
CA THR A 190 -6.46 -19.25 -25.85
C THR A 190 -6.84 -19.54 -24.40
N ARG A 191 -7.82 -18.81 -23.84
CA ARG A 191 -8.29 -19.03 -22.47
C ARG A 191 -8.96 -20.40 -22.26
N GLU A 192 -9.71 -20.88 -23.24
CA GLU A 192 -10.36 -22.20 -23.16
C GLU A 192 -9.34 -23.35 -23.23
N ARG A 193 -8.22 -23.16 -23.96
CA ARG A 193 -7.12 -24.13 -23.99
C ARG A 193 -6.39 -24.22 -22.65
N ASP A 194 -6.15 -23.08 -21.99
CA ASP A 194 -5.43 -23.07 -20.71
C ASP A 194 -6.24 -23.67 -19.56
N CYS A 195 -7.56 -23.44 -19.53
CA CYS A 195 -8.44 -24.07 -18.56
C CYS A 195 -8.49 -25.60 -18.74
N SER A 196 -8.60 -26.07 -19.99
CA SER A 196 -8.61 -27.51 -20.30
C SER A 196 -7.31 -28.21 -19.94
N ARG A 197 -6.18 -27.49 -19.93
CA ARG A 197 -4.87 -28.05 -19.55
C ARG A 197 -4.76 -28.29 -18.04
N LEU A 198 -5.22 -27.34 -17.23
CA LEU A 198 -5.16 -27.44 -15.76
C LEU A 198 -6.07 -28.54 -15.20
N GLU A 199 -7.21 -28.80 -15.84
CA GLU A 199 -8.08 -29.90 -15.42
C GLU A 199 -7.43 -31.27 -15.65
N ARG A 200 -6.76 -31.47 -16.79
CA ARG A 200 -6.02 -32.72 -17.06
C ARG A 200 -4.87 -32.95 -16.08
N GLU A 201 -4.13 -31.90 -15.70
CA GLU A 201 -3.04 -32.02 -14.72
C GLU A 201 -3.56 -32.39 -13.31
N ARG A 202 -4.76 -31.92 -12.94
CA ARG A 202 -5.42 -32.30 -11.68
C ARG A 202 -5.91 -33.73 -11.69
N GLU A 203 -6.44 -34.23 -12.81
CA GLU A 203 -6.88 -35.63 -12.93
C GLU A 203 -5.69 -36.59 -12.87
N ASP A 204 -4.61 -36.30 -13.60
CA ASP A 204 -3.39 -37.12 -13.60
C ASP A 204 -2.76 -37.20 -12.19
N SER A 205 -2.76 -36.08 -11.45
CA SER A 205 -2.28 -36.05 -10.05
C SER A 205 -3.13 -36.91 -9.11
N ARG A 206 -4.46 -36.95 -9.31
CA ARG A 206 -5.36 -37.79 -8.52
C ARG A 206 -5.17 -39.27 -8.81
N GLU A 207 -4.96 -39.61 -10.08
CA GLU A 207 -4.74 -40.98 -10.51
C GLU A 207 -3.41 -41.53 -9.98
N LYS A 208 -2.35 -40.70 -9.97
CA LYS A 208 -1.06 -41.06 -9.40
C LYS A 208 -1.12 -41.37 -7.90
N VAL A 209 -1.83 -40.56 -7.11
CA VAL A 209 -2.04 -40.83 -5.67
C VAL A 209 -2.83 -42.12 -5.43
N ARG A 210 -3.81 -42.40 -6.30
CA ARG A 210 -4.60 -43.63 -6.22
C ARG A 210 -3.76 -44.87 -6.55
N ALA A 211 -2.86 -44.75 -7.53
CA ALA A 211 -1.96 -45.83 -7.94
C ALA A 211 -0.89 -46.14 -6.87
N GLU A 212 -0.36 -45.14 -6.17
CA GLU A 212 0.57 -45.34 -5.06
C GLU A 212 -0.09 -46.06 -3.87
N ARG A 213 -1.31 -45.66 -3.50
CA ARG A 213 -2.05 -46.32 -2.41
C ARG A 213 -2.31 -47.81 -2.70
N LEU A 214 -2.57 -48.18 -3.95
CA LEU A 214 -2.77 -49.57 -4.35
C LEU A 214 -1.45 -50.39 -4.37
N ARG A 215 -0.29 -49.74 -4.54
CA ARG A 215 1.02 -50.40 -4.40
C ARG A 215 1.32 -50.73 -2.94
N ASP A 216 1.03 -49.82 -2.03
CA ASP A 216 1.27 -50.03 -0.60
C ASP A 216 0.38 -51.16 -0.02
N GLU A 217 -0.88 -51.25 -0.45
CA GLU A 217 -1.76 -52.36 -0.05
C GLU A 217 -1.23 -53.72 -0.54
N ARG A 218 -0.68 -53.80 -1.76
CA ARG A 218 -0.11 -55.04 -2.28
C ARG A 218 1.21 -55.46 -1.63
N GLN A 219 1.99 -54.54 -1.07
CA GLN A 219 3.24 -54.87 -0.36
C GLN A 219 3.03 -55.21 1.12
N SER A 220 1.88 -54.83 1.71
CA SER A 220 1.57 -55.16 3.12
C SER A 220 1.00 -56.58 3.34
N GLY A 221 0.84 -57.37 2.28
CA GLY A 221 0.44 -58.78 2.34
C GLY A 221 1.56 -59.70 2.83
N THR A 222 2.17 -59.42 3.98
CA THR A 222 2.92 -60.46 4.69
C THR A 222 1.91 -61.41 5.34
N PRO A 223 1.93 -62.71 5.03
CA PRO A 223 1.07 -63.66 5.72
C PRO A 223 1.44 -63.61 7.20
N PHE A 224 0.44 -63.23 8.01
CA PHE A 224 0.51 -63.21 9.46
C PHE A 224 0.79 -64.65 9.94
N ARG A 225 2.08 -64.99 10.02
CA ARG A 225 2.57 -66.28 10.51
C ARG A 225 2.42 -66.26 12.02
N ASN A 226 1.21 -66.62 12.48
CA ASN A 226 0.91 -66.98 13.85
C ASN A 226 1.66 -68.27 14.21
N SER A 227 2.95 -68.17 14.50
CA SER A 227 3.69 -69.28 15.09
C SER A 227 4.84 -68.75 15.95
N VAL A 228 4.49 -67.99 16.99
CA VAL A 228 5.32 -67.87 18.18
C VAL A 228 4.59 -68.62 19.28
N SER A 229 4.76 -69.95 19.27
CA SER A 229 4.57 -70.77 20.47
C SER A 229 5.74 -70.45 21.40
N GLY A 230 5.68 -69.25 21.99
CA GLY A 230 6.62 -68.84 23.02
C GLY A 230 6.23 -69.59 24.28
N ASN A 231 7.13 -70.45 24.75
CA ASN A 231 7.10 -70.96 26.11
C ASN A 231 7.02 -69.76 27.06
N ALA A 232 5.81 -69.39 27.47
CA ALA A 232 5.56 -68.37 28.46
C ALA A 232 6.11 -68.90 29.77
N ARG A 233 7.40 -68.63 30.02
CA ARG A 233 7.97 -68.79 31.34
C ARG A 233 7.15 -67.89 32.26
N PRO A 234 6.51 -68.43 33.31
CA PRO A 234 5.84 -67.59 34.29
C PRO A 234 6.87 -66.59 34.80
N LEU A 235 6.56 -65.29 34.69
CA LEU A 235 7.42 -64.20 35.18
C LEU A 235 7.77 -64.46 36.63
N SER A 236 9.05 -64.33 36.98
CA SER A 236 9.46 -64.41 38.38
C SER A 236 8.85 -63.25 39.17
N ASP A 237 8.58 -63.47 40.45
CA ASP A 237 7.97 -62.45 41.31
C ASP A 237 8.82 -61.16 41.37
N GLU A 238 10.14 -61.28 41.22
CA GLU A 238 11.09 -60.17 41.13
C GLU A 238 10.88 -59.34 39.85
N GLU A 239 10.69 -59.99 38.71
CA GLU A 239 10.41 -59.32 37.43
C GLU A 239 9.06 -58.59 37.50
N ASN A 240 8.04 -59.20 38.10
CA ASN A 240 6.74 -58.57 38.33
C ASN A 240 6.83 -57.35 39.24
N LYS A 241 7.63 -57.42 40.31
CA LYS A 241 7.86 -56.28 41.23
C LYS A 241 8.57 -55.12 40.53
N GLU A 242 9.55 -55.42 39.69
CA GLU A 242 10.24 -54.39 38.92
C GLU A 242 9.33 -53.74 37.88
N LEU A 243 8.51 -54.55 37.20
CA LEU A 243 7.55 -54.08 36.21
C LEU A 243 6.49 -53.16 36.86
N LEU A 244 5.97 -53.53 38.03
CA LEU A 244 5.05 -52.70 38.81
C LEU A 244 5.69 -51.38 39.25
N ARG A 245 6.97 -51.39 39.64
CA ARG A 245 7.70 -50.16 40.01
C ARG A 245 7.87 -49.23 38.81
N LYS A 246 8.25 -49.77 37.64
CA LYS A 246 8.39 -49.01 36.39
C LYS A 246 7.06 -48.46 35.91
N ALA A 247 5.99 -49.26 35.97
CA ALA A 247 4.64 -48.83 35.65
C ALA A 247 4.20 -47.68 36.58
N GLY A 248 4.40 -47.81 37.90
CA GLY A 248 4.08 -46.77 38.87
C GLY A 248 4.80 -45.45 38.59
N LEU A 249 6.10 -45.49 38.28
CA LEU A 249 6.87 -44.30 37.89
C LEU A 249 6.35 -43.66 36.59
N PHE A 250 6.00 -44.48 35.60
CA PHE A 250 5.46 -43.99 34.34
C PHE A 250 4.11 -43.28 34.52
N PHE A 251 3.17 -43.89 35.24
CA PHE A 251 1.88 -43.27 35.54
C PHE A 251 2.02 -42.03 36.43
N GLY A 252 2.90 -42.07 37.42
CA GLY A 252 3.23 -40.90 38.23
C GLY A 252 3.77 -39.75 37.38
N GLY A 253 4.68 -40.04 36.45
CA GLY A 253 5.21 -39.07 35.49
C GLY A 253 4.12 -38.47 34.60
N LEU A 254 3.20 -39.28 34.07
CA LEU A 254 2.07 -38.80 33.27
C LEU A 254 1.15 -37.85 34.05
N VAL A 255 0.88 -38.13 35.32
CA VAL A 255 0.09 -37.25 36.19
C VAL A 255 0.79 -35.90 36.41
N VAL A 256 2.11 -35.90 36.64
CA VAL A 256 2.90 -34.67 36.78
C VAL A 256 2.89 -33.85 35.50
N VAL A 257 3.15 -34.48 34.34
CA VAL A 257 3.13 -33.80 33.03
C VAL A 257 1.74 -33.23 32.72
N ARG A 258 0.67 -33.98 33.01
CA ARG A 258 -0.71 -33.50 32.84
C ARG A 258 -1.00 -32.31 33.74
N SER A 259 -0.54 -32.35 34.98
CA SER A 259 -0.71 -31.25 35.93
C SER A 259 0.06 -30.00 35.49
N LEU A 260 1.31 -30.15 35.05
CA LEU A 260 2.12 -29.04 34.54
C LEU A 260 1.51 -28.42 33.28
N ARG A 261 1.03 -29.24 32.34
CA ARG A 261 0.33 -28.76 31.14
C ARG A 261 -0.96 -28.01 31.50
N SER A 262 -1.72 -28.51 32.47
CA SER A 262 -2.93 -27.84 32.96
C SER A 262 -2.60 -26.50 33.62
N ALA A 263 -1.52 -26.44 34.41
CA ALA A 263 -1.07 -25.20 35.04
C ALA A 263 -0.58 -24.17 34.01
N LEU A 264 0.20 -24.59 33.00
CA LEU A 264 0.64 -23.71 31.91
C LEU A 264 -0.53 -23.21 31.05
N PHE A 265 -1.51 -24.07 30.76
CA PHE A 265 -2.69 -23.64 30.03
C PHE A 265 -3.57 -22.69 30.86
N GLY A 266 -3.73 -22.96 32.15
CA GLY A 266 -4.42 -22.08 33.09
C GLY A 266 -3.73 -20.72 33.21
N SER A 267 -2.40 -20.68 33.31
CA SER A 267 -1.66 -19.41 33.36
C SER A 267 -1.76 -18.63 32.06
N LEU A 268 -1.73 -19.29 30.89
CA LEU A 268 -1.97 -18.66 29.59
C LEU A 268 -3.39 -18.07 29.49
N LEU A 269 -4.42 -18.76 30.00
CA LEU A 269 -5.78 -18.23 30.02
C LEU A 269 -5.91 -16.97 30.89
N VAL A 270 -5.19 -16.89 32.01
CA VAL A 270 -5.17 -15.71 32.88
C VAL A 270 -4.30 -14.59 32.30
N LEU A 271 -3.16 -14.92 31.69
CA LEU A 271 -2.23 -13.96 31.09
C LEU A 271 -2.76 -13.38 29.77
N SER A 272 -3.53 -14.14 28.99
CA SER A 272 -4.07 -13.71 27.70
C SER A 272 -4.86 -12.39 27.76
N PRO A 273 -5.87 -12.20 28.65
CA PRO A 273 -6.57 -10.93 28.75
C PRO A 273 -5.66 -9.81 29.26
N LEU A 274 -4.70 -10.08 30.14
CA LEU A 274 -3.72 -9.09 30.58
C LEU A 274 -2.85 -8.61 29.42
N LEU A 275 -2.33 -9.54 28.60
CA LEU A 275 -1.57 -9.22 27.40
C LEU A 275 -2.42 -8.47 26.37
N TYR A 276 -3.70 -8.80 26.25
CA TYR A 276 -4.63 -8.10 25.38
C TYR A 276 -4.88 -6.66 25.82
N VAL A 277 -5.11 -6.43 27.12
CA VAL A 277 -5.23 -5.09 27.70
C VAL A 277 -3.92 -4.32 27.52
N MET A 278 -2.76 -4.94 27.76
CA MET A 278 -1.46 -4.30 27.55
C MET A 278 -1.22 -3.92 26.08
N LYS A 279 -1.74 -4.69 25.13
CA LYS A 279 -1.68 -4.36 23.69
C LYS A 279 -2.56 -3.16 23.34
N MET A 280 -3.73 -3.01 23.96
CA MET A 280 -4.64 -1.87 23.77
C MET A 280 -4.07 -0.54 24.27
N ILE A 281 -3.12 -0.62 25.22
CA ILE A 281 -2.51 0.52 25.89
C ILE A 281 -1.34 1.12 25.05
N CYS A 282 -0.91 0.45 23.98
CA CYS A 282 0.21 0.90 23.18
C CYS A 282 -0.25 1.90 22.08
N PRO A 283 0.31 3.13 22.01
CA PRO A 283 -0.10 4.11 21.02
C PRO A 283 0.15 3.58 19.59
N PRO A 284 -0.77 3.77 18.63
CA PRO A 284 -0.57 3.36 17.26
C PRO A 284 0.59 4.13 16.60
N PRO A 285 1.33 3.53 15.65
CA PRO A 285 2.49 4.19 15.04
C PRO A 285 2.09 5.44 14.25
N THR A 286 0.86 5.47 13.75
CA THR A 286 0.28 6.61 13.03
C THR A 286 0.10 7.86 13.89
N GLU A 287 0.10 7.73 15.22
CA GLU A 287 0.01 8.88 16.14
C GLU A 287 1.37 9.50 16.46
N PHE A 288 2.47 8.83 16.13
CA PHE A 288 3.79 9.39 16.32
C PHE A 288 4.11 10.42 15.23
N ASP A 289 3.80 11.68 15.52
CA ASP A 289 4.21 12.80 14.68
C ASP A 289 5.62 13.26 15.09
N VAL A 290 6.61 12.82 14.30
CA VAL A 290 8.04 13.15 14.48
C VAL A 290 8.25 14.65 14.66
N LYS A 291 7.55 15.48 13.88
CA LYS A 291 7.70 16.94 13.94
C LYS A 291 7.19 17.49 15.26
N LYS A 292 6.03 17.00 15.72
CA LYS A 292 5.43 17.42 16.99
C LYS A 292 6.28 16.98 18.19
N GLU A 293 6.77 15.75 18.19
CA GLU A 293 7.59 15.22 19.29
C GLU A 293 8.99 15.85 19.31
N LEU A 294 9.63 16.03 18.16
CA LEU A 294 10.91 16.73 18.06
C LEU A 294 10.78 18.18 18.58
N LYS A 295 9.69 18.88 18.23
CA LYS A 295 9.39 20.21 18.81
C LYS A 295 9.26 20.17 20.33
N ARG A 296 8.70 19.11 20.93
CA ARG A 296 8.62 18.99 22.40
C ARG A 296 9.99 18.76 23.03
N VAL A 297 10.82 17.93 22.40
CA VAL A 297 12.20 17.68 22.85
C VAL A 297 13.02 18.96 22.79
N LEU A 298 13.02 19.67 21.65
CA LEU A 298 13.74 20.93 21.45
C LEU A 298 13.25 22.07 22.36
N ARG A 299 12.01 22.01 22.86
CA ARG A 299 11.50 22.96 23.87
C ARG A 299 11.98 22.65 25.29
N GLY A 300 12.71 21.54 25.49
CA GLY A 300 13.14 21.10 26.81
C GLY A 300 12.00 20.54 27.68
N HIS A 301 10.92 20.03 27.08
CA HIS A 301 9.76 19.56 27.86
C HIS A 301 10.06 18.31 28.70
N HIS A 302 11.11 17.57 28.33
CA HIS A 302 11.59 16.38 29.03
C HIS A 302 12.53 16.68 30.20
N LEU A 303 13.01 17.93 30.30
CA LEU A 303 13.94 18.34 31.35
C LEU A 303 13.15 18.69 32.63
N PRO A 304 13.67 18.38 33.83
CA PRO A 304 13.08 18.81 35.08
C PRO A 304 13.03 20.34 35.18
N ASP A 305 12.14 20.88 36.00
CA ASP A 305 11.93 22.34 36.13
C ASP A 305 13.18 23.11 36.57
N GLU A 306 14.13 22.43 37.23
CA GLU A 306 15.37 23.00 37.75
C GLU A 306 16.57 22.89 36.78
N HIS A 307 16.41 22.30 35.60
CA HIS A 307 17.52 22.12 34.66
C HIS A 307 18.01 23.47 34.11
N PRO A 308 19.33 23.75 34.07
CA PRO A 308 19.86 25.03 33.61
C PRO A 308 19.51 25.37 32.16
N GLU A 309 19.30 24.36 31.31
CA GLU A 309 18.90 24.55 29.91
C GLU A 309 17.40 24.76 29.71
N LYS A 310 16.58 24.62 30.76
CA LYS A 310 15.13 24.79 30.65
C LYS A 310 14.79 26.28 30.76
N PRO A 311 14.06 26.85 29.78
CA PRO A 311 13.71 28.27 29.81
C PRO A 311 12.82 28.56 31.02
N GLN A 312 13.26 29.46 31.90
CA GLN A 312 12.53 29.78 33.13
C GLN A 312 11.57 30.95 32.89
N SER A 313 12.06 32.00 32.21
CA SER A 313 11.28 33.21 31.96
C SER A 313 10.23 33.01 30.88
N TRP A 314 9.14 33.78 30.92
CA TRP A 314 8.09 33.71 29.89
C TRP A 314 8.64 34.07 28.51
N LEU A 315 9.55 35.06 28.43
CA LEU A 315 10.19 35.46 27.18
C LEU A 315 11.07 34.35 26.61
N GLU A 316 11.92 33.72 27.43
CA GLU A 316 12.71 32.56 27.01
C GLU A 316 11.82 31.41 26.54
N LYS A 317 10.70 31.16 27.22
CA LYS A 317 9.74 30.12 26.80
C LYS A 317 9.15 30.42 25.42
N GLN A 318 8.88 31.68 25.09
CA GLN A 318 8.40 32.05 23.75
C GLN A 318 9.51 31.96 22.70
N MET A 319 10.71 32.46 23.01
CA MET A 319 11.85 32.37 22.09
C MET A 319 12.21 30.91 21.80
N ASN A 320 12.24 30.05 22.81
CA ASN A 320 12.47 28.61 22.63
C ASN A 320 11.36 27.93 21.84
N ARG A 321 10.09 28.37 21.94
CA ARG A 321 9.01 27.83 21.09
C ARG A 321 9.21 28.15 19.62
N VAL A 322 9.65 29.37 19.31
CA VAL A 322 9.94 29.82 17.93
C VAL A 322 11.19 29.11 17.42
N ALA A 323 12.28 29.13 18.18
CA ALA A 323 13.54 28.47 17.85
C ALA A 323 13.33 26.97 17.61
N ALA A 324 12.62 26.26 18.49
CA ALA A 324 12.29 24.85 18.30
C ALA A 324 11.44 24.61 17.05
N SER A 325 10.54 25.53 16.70
CA SER A 325 9.71 25.39 15.50
C SER A 325 10.54 25.53 14.23
N VAL A 326 11.39 26.54 14.15
CA VAL A 326 12.31 26.75 13.02
C VAL A 326 13.32 25.61 12.93
N ALA A 327 13.98 25.26 14.04
CA ALA A 327 14.94 24.17 14.10
C ALA A 327 14.33 22.85 13.65
N SER A 328 13.11 22.51 14.10
CA SER A 328 12.43 21.29 13.64
C SER A 328 12.09 21.30 12.15
N GLU A 329 11.77 22.46 11.56
CA GLU A 329 11.45 22.55 10.14
C GLU A 329 12.69 22.48 9.27
N VAL A 330 13.76 23.14 9.67
CA VAL A 330 15.06 23.05 9.00
C VAL A 330 15.59 21.62 9.10
N ALA A 331 15.56 21.04 10.30
CA ALA A 331 16.01 19.68 10.55
C ALA A 331 15.32 18.65 9.66
N LEU A 332 13.97 18.66 9.63
CA LEU A 332 13.18 17.68 8.89
C LEU A 332 13.08 18.01 7.39
N GLY A 333 13.12 19.29 7.02
CA GLY A 333 12.94 19.75 5.65
C GLY A 333 14.21 19.67 4.80
N VAL A 334 15.38 19.95 5.38
CA VAL A 334 16.65 20.01 4.62
C VAL A 334 17.38 18.67 4.65
N GLY A 335 17.45 18.01 5.82
CA GLY A 335 18.21 16.77 5.98
C GLY A 335 17.38 15.49 5.91
N GLY A 336 16.05 15.61 5.91
CA GLY A 336 15.16 14.48 6.19
C GLY A 336 15.40 13.92 7.59
N TYR A 337 14.79 12.77 7.87
CA TYR A 337 15.02 12.01 9.09
C TYR A 337 14.88 10.52 8.80
N ASN A 338 15.63 9.70 9.53
CA ASN A 338 15.47 8.26 9.51
C ASN A 338 14.78 7.82 10.79
N MET A 339 13.63 7.17 10.65
CA MET A 339 12.87 6.67 11.78
C MET A 339 12.92 5.14 11.82
N LYS A 340 13.35 4.59 12.95
CA LYS A 340 13.36 3.15 13.23
C LYS A 340 12.42 2.88 14.39
N GLU A 341 11.41 2.05 14.14
CA GLU A 341 10.49 1.60 15.16
C GLU A 341 10.87 0.19 15.62
N TYR A 342 10.87 -0.03 16.94
CA TYR A 342 11.08 -1.32 17.56
C TYR A 342 9.87 -1.63 18.44
N ASN A 343 9.20 -2.75 18.19
CA ASN A 343 8.06 -3.19 18.99
C ASN A 343 8.52 -4.26 19.97
N VAL A 344 8.51 -3.94 21.26
CA VAL A 344 8.84 -4.88 22.33
C VAL A 344 7.54 -5.50 22.83
N LEU A 345 7.33 -6.76 22.42
CA LEU A 345 6.28 -7.64 22.92
C LEU A 345 4.84 -7.08 22.77
N GLY A 346 4.64 -6.10 21.88
CA GLY A 346 3.32 -5.54 21.59
C GLY A 346 2.80 -4.51 22.60
N PHE A 347 3.52 -4.27 23.69
CA PHE A 347 3.09 -3.37 24.77
C PHE A 347 3.91 -2.08 24.84
N VAL A 348 5.17 -2.12 24.43
CA VAL A 348 6.05 -0.95 24.42
C VAL A 348 6.64 -0.80 23.02
N LYS A 349 6.57 0.42 22.49
CA LYS A 349 7.25 0.78 21.24
C LYS A 349 8.41 1.69 21.55
N PHE A 350 9.57 1.39 20.97
CA PHE A 350 10.70 2.31 20.95
C PHE A 350 10.77 2.93 19.57
N VAL A 351 10.90 4.24 19.52
CA VAL A 351 11.13 4.96 18.27
C VAL A 351 12.47 5.65 18.38
N HIS A 352 13.33 5.37 17.42
CA HIS A 352 14.60 6.04 17.23
C HIS A 352 14.47 6.94 16.01
N VAL A 353 14.66 8.25 16.18
CA VAL A 353 14.70 9.22 15.09
C VAL A 353 16.10 9.79 15.00
N ASP A 354 16.72 9.54 13.86
CA ASP A 354 17.99 10.12 13.46
C ASP A 354 17.72 11.36 12.60
N VAL A 355 18.16 12.52 13.08
CA VAL A 355 18.01 13.82 12.43
C VAL A 355 19.38 14.27 11.92
N HIS A 356 19.72 13.90 10.68
CA HIS A 356 21.03 14.15 10.07
C HIS A 356 21.43 15.63 10.10
N ALA A 357 20.53 16.53 9.72
CA ALA A 357 20.82 17.97 9.67
C ALA A 357 21.13 18.58 11.05
N ALA A 358 20.63 17.99 12.13
CA ALA A 358 20.86 18.45 13.50
C ALA A 358 21.93 17.64 14.24
N GLN A 359 22.49 16.60 13.60
CA GLN A 359 23.40 15.63 14.23
C GLN A 359 22.85 15.10 15.56
N LEU A 360 21.55 14.77 15.58
CA LEU A 360 20.82 14.45 16.80
C LEU A 360 20.14 13.08 16.65
N ASP A 361 20.42 12.18 17.59
CA ASP A 361 19.70 10.92 17.76
C ASP A 361 18.73 11.07 18.94
N CYS A 362 17.45 10.90 18.66
CA CYS A 362 16.41 10.99 19.67
C CYS A 362 15.70 9.66 19.84
N TYR A 363 15.40 9.32 21.09
CA TYR A 363 14.76 8.06 21.47
C TYR A 363 13.48 8.34 22.23
N TRP A 364 12.39 7.70 21.83
CA TRP A 364 11.09 7.75 22.50
C TRP A 364 10.61 6.36 22.87
N VAL A 365 9.85 6.31 23.96
CA VAL A 365 9.09 5.14 24.37
C VAL A 365 7.60 5.45 24.31
N GLY A 366 6.85 4.63 23.58
CA GLY A 366 5.40 4.65 23.49
C GLY A 366 4.81 3.62 24.44
N ALA A 367 4.16 4.09 25.50
CA ALA A 367 3.45 3.27 26.47
C ALA A 367 2.28 4.07 27.06
N PHE A 368 1.19 3.40 27.42
CA PHE A 368 0.01 4.05 28.02
C PHE A 368 -0.56 5.20 27.19
N ASP A 369 -0.71 4.95 25.88
CA ASP A 369 -1.27 5.89 24.91
C ASP A 369 -0.50 7.23 24.85
N LYS A 370 0.77 7.20 25.27
CA LYS A 370 1.63 8.38 25.36
C LYS A 370 3.02 8.06 24.84
N TRP A 371 3.57 9.02 24.11
CA TRP A 371 4.96 9.03 23.70
C TRP A 371 5.77 9.86 24.70
N SER A 372 6.76 9.22 25.31
CA SER A 372 7.67 9.83 26.27
C SER A 372 9.09 9.85 25.69
N PRO A 373 9.74 11.02 25.59
CA PRO A 373 11.14 11.08 25.21
C PRO A 373 12.00 10.45 26.31
N ILE A 374 12.95 9.61 25.92
CA ILE A 374 13.87 8.93 26.86
C ILE A 374 15.19 9.69 26.93
N THR A 375 15.83 9.89 25.78
CA THR A 375 17.17 10.47 25.70
C THR A 375 17.40 11.11 24.34
N GLN A 376 18.23 12.13 24.33
CA GLN A 376 18.78 12.78 23.15
C GLN A 376 20.29 12.63 23.20
N ARG A 377 20.90 12.27 22.08
CA ARG A 377 22.35 12.15 21.93
C ARG A 377 22.78 13.00 20.76
N THR A 378 23.73 13.89 20.98
CA THR A 378 24.45 14.52 19.88
C THR A 378 25.35 13.46 19.27
N LYS A 379 25.26 13.28 17.95
CA LYS A 379 26.22 12.46 17.22
C LYS A 379 27.58 13.13 17.36
N THR A 380 28.41 12.61 18.24
CA THR A 380 29.85 12.86 18.14
C THR A 380 30.26 12.28 16.80
N HIS A 381 30.75 13.11 15.88
CA HIS A 381 31.54 12.63 14.76
C HIS A 381 32.72 11.90 15.37
N ILE A 382 32.58 10.58 15.52
CA ILE A 382 33.72 9.71 15.68
C ILE A 382 34.38 9.82 14.32
N ASN A 383 35.43 10.64 14.25
CA ASN A 383 36.25 10.70 13.06
C ASN A 383 36.77 9.29 12.86
N ASP A 384 36.17 8.55 11.92
CA ASP A 384 36.60 7.21 11.49
C ASP A 384 37.96 7.26 10.75
N ASP A 385 38.77 8.31 10.98
CA ASP A 385 40.10 8.53 10.42
C ASP A 385 41.23 7.94 11.31
N GLN A 386 40.96 6.88 12.09
CA GLN A 386 41.99 6.15 12.83
C GLN A 386 42.18 4.71 12.37
#